data_AF-A0A7X7C2Q5-F1
#
_entry.id   AF-A0A7X7C2Q5-F1
#
_cell.length_a   1.000
_cell.length_b   1.000
_cell.length_c   1.000
_cell.angle_alpha   90.00
_cell.angle_beta   90.00
_cell.angle_gamma   90.00
#
_symmetry.space_group_name_H-M   'P 1'
#
loop_
_entity.id
_entity.type
_entity.pdbx_description
1 polymer ?
#
loop_
_entity_poly.entity_id
_entity_poly.type
_entity_poly.pdbx_seq_one_letter_code
_entity_poly.pdbx_strand_id
1 'polypeptide(L)' 'QVTDACKKHGGFYLGSVGGPAASLAHNSIKKLECLEYPELGMEAIWKIEVEDFPAFILVDDKGNDFYADVNNRGCTGC' A
#
# COMPACT_ATOMS: atom_id res chain seq x y z
N GLN A 1 -14.99 -5.33 1.55
CA GLN A 1 -15.13 -3.85 1.51
C GLN A 1 -14.09 -3.19 0.59
N VAL A 2 -12.78 -3.30 0.85
CA VAL A 2 -11.75 -2.65 -0.01
C VAL A 2 -11.74 -3.22 -1.43
N THR A 3 -11.72 -4.55 -1.57
CA THR A 3 -11.81 -5.25 -2.86
C THR A 3 -13.06 -4.87 -3.65
N ASP A 4 -14.21 -4.79 -2.99
CA ASP A 4 -15.47 -4.39 -3.62
C ASP A 4 -15.44 -2.93 -4.08
N ALA A 5 -14.81 -2.04 -3.30
CA ALA A 5 -14.67 -0.63 -3.66
C ALA A 5 -13.74 -0.45 -4.86
N CYS A 6 -12.59 -1.13 -4.89
CA CYS A 6 -11.68 -1.16 -6.03
C CYS A 6 -12.41 -1.61 -7.30
N LYS A 7 -13.17 -2.71 -7.23
CA LYS A 7 -13.99 -3.20 -8.34
C LYS A 7 -15.05 -2.21 -8.82
N LYS A 8 -15.73 -1.55 -7.89
CA LYS A 8 -16.83 -0.62 -8.20
C LYS A 8 -16.34 0.70 -8.80
N HIS A 9 -15.18 1.18 -8.36
CA HIS A 9 -14.69 2.53 -8.68
C HIS A 9 -13.44 2.55 -9.59
N GLY A 10 -12.96 1.39 -10.04
CA GLY A 10 -11.75 1.29 -10.87
C GLY A 10 -10.47 1.59 -10.07
N GLY A 11 -10.46 1.26 -8.78
CA GLY A 11 -9.33 1.50 -7.88
C GLY A 11 -8.36 0.33 -7.80
N PHE A 12 -7.13 0.60 -7.36
CA PHE A 12 -6.08 -0.39 -7.15
C PHE A 12 -5.50 -0.23 -5.75
N TYR A 13 -5.15 -1.36 -5.12
CA TYR A 13 -4.41 -1.35 -3.86
C TYR A 13 -2.99 -1.87 -4.10
N LEU A 14 -2.01 -1.02 -3.83
CA LEU A 14 -0.59 -1.34 -3.98
C LEU A 14 0.02 -1.62 -2.61
N GLY A 15 0.61 -2.81 -2.47
CA GLY A 15 1.35 -3.23 -1.27
C GLY A 15 2.83 -2.93 -1.39
N SER A 16 3.34 -2.07 -0.53
CA SER A 16 4.78 -1.91 -0.29
C SER A 16 5.31 -3.02 0.62
N VAL A 17 6.60 -3.35 0.50
CA VAL A 17 7.26 -4.24 1.46
C VAL A 17 7.41 -3.51 2.80
N GLY A 18 6.86 -4.10 3.86
CA GLY A 18 7.02 -3.61 5.23
C GLY A 18 8.39 -4.00 5.83
N GLY A 19 8.99 -3.09 6.59
CA GLY A 19 10.28 -3.33 7.28
C GLY A 19 11.47 -2.48 6.79
N PRO A 20 11.80 -2.42 5.48
CA PRO A 20 13.01 -1.76 4.99
C PRO A 20 12.87 -0.23 4.89
N ALA A 21 12.36 0.43 5.94
CA ALA A 21 12.04 1.85 5.94
C ALA A 21 13.27 2.74 5.65
N ALA A 22 14.44 2.41 6.23
CA ALA A 22 15.67 3.17 6.00
C ALA A 22 16.12 3.10 4.53
N SER A 23 16.01 1.92 3.91
CA SER A 23 16.36 1.73 2.49
C SER A 23 15.39 2.47 1.58
N LEU A 24 14.08 2.42 1.86
CA LEU A 24 13.06 3.15 1.11
C LEU A 24 13.27 4.67 1.23
N ALA A 25 13.55 5.17 2.43
CA ALA A 25 13.81 6.58 2.66
C ALA A 25 15.05 7.07 1.91
N HIS A 26 16.13 6.28 1.89
CA HIS A 26 17.37 6.66 1.22
C HIS A 26 17.28 6.55 -0.32
N ASN A 27 16.68 5.48 -0.83
CA ASN A 27 16.76 5.15 -2.25
C ASN A 27 15.56 5.69 -3.04
N SER A 28 14.36 5.70 -2.45
CA SER A 28 13.12 5.93 -3.19
C SER A 28 12.41 7.25 -2.85
N ILE A 29 12.61 7.84 -1.67
CA ILE A 29 11.97 9.12 -1.30
C ILE A 29 12.88 10.30 -1.69
N LYS A 30 12.42 11.17 -2.58
CA LYS A 30 13.20 12.30 -3.14
C LYS A 30 12.84 13.64 -2.51
N LYS A 31 11.58 13.82 -2.13
CA LYS A 31 11.11 15.03 -1.46
C LYS A 31 9.97 14.71 -0.50
N LEU A 32 9.89 15.48 0.58
CA LEU A 32 8.85 15.37 1.60
C LEU A 32 8.40 16.78 2.04
N GLU A 33 7.10 17.05 1.97
CA GLU A 33 6.48 18.34 2.26
C GLU A 33 5.20 18.13 3.08
N CYS A 34 5.04 18.85 4.19
CA CYS A 34 3.81 18.81 4.99
C CYS A 34 2.75 19.68 4.30
N LEU A 35 1.60 19.07 3.95
CA LEU A 35 0.54 19.74 3.21
C LEU A 35 -0.56 20.28 4.14
N GLU A 36 -1.02 19.46 5.10
CA GLU A 36 -2.11 19.81 6.01
C GLU A 36 -1.92 19.15 7.39
N TYR A 37 -2.52 19.78 8.41
CA TYR A 37 -2.55 19.31 9.80
C TYR A 37 -1.16 19.07 10.46
N PRO A 38 -0.25 20.07 10.44
CA PRO A 38 1.09 19.92 11.04
C PRO A 38 1.06 19.62 12.55
N GLU A 39 -0.01 19.98 13.25
CA GLU A 39 -0.23 19.68 14.66
C GLU A 39 -0.31 18.17 14.96
N LEU A 40 -0.63 17.34 13.97
CA LEU A 40 -0.68 15.88 14.09
C LEU A 40 0.72 15.22 14.01
N GLY A 41 1.78 16.02 13.79
CA GLY A 41 3.15 15.53 13.76
C GLY A 41 3.38 14.50 12.65
N MET A 42 3.74 13.26 13.03
CA MET A 42 4.02 12.18 12.06
C MET A 42 2.75 11.69 11.33
N GLU A 43 1.55 11.99 11.83
CA GLU A 43 0.26 11.63 11.22
C GLU A 43 -0.30 12.71 10.28
N ALA A 44 0.42 13.83 10.10
CA ALA A 44 0.03 14.90 9.18
C ALA A 44 -0.10 14.41 7.73
N ILE A 45 -0.75 15.21 6.87
CA ILE A 45 -0.83 14.89 5.44
C ILE A 45 0.49 15.30 4.78
N TRP A 46 1.23 14.32 4.28
CA TRP A 46 2.51 14.53 3.60
C TRP A 46 2.38 14.36 2.10
N LYS A 47 2.92 15.31 1.35
CA LYS A 47 3.20 15.17 -0.08
C LYS A 47 4.62 14.66 -0.24
N ILE A 48 4.76 13.46 -0.80
CA ILE A 48 6.06 12.83 -1.08
C ILE A 48 6.26 12.68 -2.58
N GLU A 49 7.49 12.90 -3.02
CA GLU A 49 7.93 12.59 -4.39
C GLU A 49 8.82 11.35 -4.32
N VAL A 50 8.50 10.34 -5.13
CA VAL A 50 9.17 9.04 -5.10
C VAL A 50 9.67 8.62 -6.47
N GLU A 51 10.76 7.86 -6.48
CA GLU A 51 11.36 7.25 -7.68
C GLU A 51 11.66 5.78 -7.36
N ASP A 52 11.43 4.87 -8.31
CA ASP A 52 11.67 3.43 -8.16
C ASP A 52 11.12 2.84 -6.84
N PHE A 53 9.90 3.24 -6.48
CA PHE A 53 9.25 2.78 -5.25
C PHE A 53 8.66 1.37 -5.45
N PRO A 54 9.19 0.33 -4.79
CA PRO A 54 8.76 -1.04 -5.04
C PRO A 54 7.38 -1.30 -4.42
N ALA A 55 6.44 -1.79 -5.23
CA ALA A 55 5.12 -2.21 -4.78
C ALA A 55 4.54 -3.33 -5.64
N PHE A 56 3.59 -4.07 -5.06
CA PHE A 56 2.83 -5.12 -5.74
C PHE A 56 1.36 -4.73 -5.85
N ILE A 57 0.68 -5.12 -6.93
CA ILE A 57 -0.78 -5.01 -7.00
C ILE A 57 -1.37 -6.11 -6.11
N LEU A 58 -1.96 -5.70 -4.99
CA LEU A 58 -2.61 -6.62 -4.06
C LEU A 58 -4.09 -6.78 -4.39
N VAL A 59 -4.75 -5.69 -4.79
CA VAL A 59 -6.14 -5.70 -5.22
C VAL A 59 -6.25 -4.95 -6.54
N ASP A 60 -6.95 -5.54 -7.50
CA ASP A 60 -7.22 -4.92 -8.80
C ASP A 60 -8.65 -4.37 -8.92
N ASP A 61 -8.88 -3.70 -10.05
CA ASP A 61 -10.17 -3.12 -10.44
C ASP A 61 -11.23 -4.15 -10.86
N LYS A 62 -10.94 -5.45 -10.80
CA LYS A 62 -11.85 -6.54 -11.21
C LYS A 62 -12.39 -7.30 -10.00
N GLY A 63 -11.87 -6.99 -8.80
CA GLY A 63 -12.21 -7.64 -7.55
C GLY A 63 -11.33 -8.83 -7.23
N ASN A 64 -10.14 -8.92 -7.85
CA ASN A 64 -9.14 -9.89 -7.45
C ASN A 64 -8.40 -9.38 -6.20
N ASP A 65 -8.09 -10.30 -5.29
CA ASP A 65 -7.36 -10.02 -4.05
C ASP A 65 -6.29 -11.09 -3.84
N PHE A 66 -5.03 -10.66 -3.79
CA PHE A 66 -3.86 -11.53 -3.64
C PHE A 66 -3.91 -12.41 -2.38
N TYR A 67 -4.48 -11.91 -1.28
CA TYR A 67 -4.48 -12.63 -0.01
C TYR A 67 -5.69 -13.55 0.18
N ALA A 68 -6.71 -13.46 -0.68
CA ALA A 68 -7.91 -14.29 -0.58
C ALA A 68 -7.59 -15.79 -0.60
N ASP A 69 -6.64 -16.21 -1.46
CA ASP A 69 -6.26 -17.62 -1.61
C ASP A 69 -5.29 -18.09 -0.53
N VAL A 70 -4.49 -17.20 0.04
CA VAL A 70 -3.53 -17.53 1.11
C VAL A 70 -4.27 -17.75 2.43
N ASN A 71 -5.24 -16.88 2.73
CA ASN A 71 -6.03 -16.95 3.97
C ASN A 71 -7.02 -18.13 3.99
N ASN A 72 -7.37 -18.68 2.81
CA ASN A 72 -8.24 -19.85 2.69
C ASN A 72 -7.51 -21.20 2.72
N ARG A 73 -6.17 -21.22 2.78
CA ARG A 73 -5.42 -22.46 3.03
C ARG A 73 -5.41 -22.79 4.52
N GLY A 74 -6.59 -23.04 5.07
CA GLY A 74 -6.70 -23.87 6.27
C GLY A 74 -6.13 -25.25 5.93
N CYS A 75 -5.14 -25.70 6.68
CA CYS A 75 -4.59 -27.03 6.54
C CYS A 75 -5.73 -28.05 6.74
N THR A 76 -6.24 -28.60 5.65
CA THR A 76 -7.29 -29.66 5.64
C THR A 76 -6.66 -31.06 5.55
N GLY A 77 -5.37 -31.18 5.87
CA GLY A 77 -4.56 -32.38 5.65
C GLY A 77 -3.57 -32.70 6.77
N CYS A 78 -3.90 -32.42 8.03
CA CYS A 78 -3.32 -33.07 9.20
C CYS A 78 -4.44 -33.60 10.08
#